data_AF-A0A2M9P332-F1
#
_entry.id   AF-A0A2M9P332-F1
#
_cell.length_a   1.000
_cell.length_b   1.000
_cell.length_c   1.000
_cell.angle_alpha   90.00
_cell.angle_beta   90.00
_cell.angle_gamma   90.00
#
_symmetry.space_group_name_H-M   'P 1'
#
loop_
_entity.id
_entity.type
_entity.pdbx_description
1 polymer ?
#
loop_
_entity_poly.entity_id
_entity_poly.type
_entity_poly.pdbx_seq_one_letter_code
_entity_poly.pdbx_strand_id
1 'polypeptide(L)'
;HPDHPKRYKIAAEYLQVAKGLWDSWEDDAFIRDKQSGVFFDPGKLHPLHHQGEFFSVQGPLNIGRSKQGRPIIIQAGSSEDGKNLAAKEADAVFTGQATLAEAQAFYLDVKSRAS
;
A
#
# COMPACT_ATOMS: atom_id res chain seq x y z
N HIS A 1 -14.58 -18.67 -4.03
CA HIS A 1 -13.89 -17.47 -3.52
C HIS A 1 -13.77 -17.55 -2.00
N PRO A 2 -12.71 -16.99 -1.38
CA PRO A 2 -12.61 -16.89 0.08
C PRO A 2 -13.78 -16.07 0.64
N ASP A 3 -14.10 -16.31 1.92
CA ASP A 3 -15.16 -15.58 2.61
C ASP A 3 -14.84 -14.07 2.73
N HIS A 4 -15.86 -13.28 3.11
CA HIS A 4 -15.73 -11.83 3.16
C HIS A 4 -14.58 -11.36 4.06
N PRO A 5 -14.47 -11.79 5.34
CA PRO A 5 -13.37 -11.37 6.22
C PRO A 5 -11.99 -11.79 5.71
N LYS A 6 -11.85 -13.02 5.20
CA LYS A 6 -10.57 -13.52 4.68
C LYS A 6 -10.09 -12.71 3.48
N ARG A 7 -11.00 -12.20 2.63
CA ARG A 7 -10.62 -11.27 1.53
C ARG A 7 -9.93 -10.01 2.06
N TYR A 8 -10.41 -9.43 3.16
CA TYR A 8 -9.80 -8.23 3.73
C TYR A 8 -8.47 -8.51 4.43
N LYS A 9 -8.31 -9.70 5.04
CA LYS A 9 -7.00 -10.14 5.56
C LYS A 9 -5.96 -10.29 4.45
N ILE A 10 -6.35 -10.95 3.34
CA ILE A 10 -5.49 -11.08 2.16
C ILE A 10 -5.15 -9.70 1.59
N ALA A 11 -6.14 -8.79 1.46
CA ALA A 11 -5.92 -7.44 0.94
C ALA A 11 -4.97 -6.62 1.83
N ALA A 12 -5.10 -6.74 3.16
CA ALA A 12 -4.20 -6.08 4.10
C ALA A 12 -2.75 -6.57 3.93
N GLU A 13 -2.53 -7.88 3.89
CA GLU A 13 -1.18 -8.43 3.68
C GLU A 13 -0.63 -8.09 2.29
N TYR A 14 -1.47 -8.08 1.27
CA TYR A 14 -1.08 -7.67 -0.08
C TYR A 14 -0.58 -6.22 -0.10
N LEU A 15 -1.26 -5.30 0.58
CA LEU A 15 -0.82 -3.91 0.67
C LEU A 15 0.48 -3.75 1.43
N GLN A 16 0.73 -4.57 2.47
CA GLN A 16 2.01 -4.60 3.16
C GLN A 16 3.14 -5.01 2.21
N VAL A 17 2.94 -6.09 1.45
CA VAL A 17 3.92 -6.57 0.46
C VAL A 17 4.15 -5.51 -0.62
N ALA A 18 3.08 -4.96 -1.21
CA ALA A 18 3.19 -3.98 -2.28
C ALA A 18 3.93 -2.70 -1.82
N LYS A 19 3.58 -2.17 -0.63
CA LYS A 19 4.26 -1.01 -0.03
C LYS A 19 5.74 -1.31 0.22
N GLY A 20 6.05 -2.47 0.80
CA GLY A 20 7.44 -2.87 1.02
C GLY A 20 8.26 -3.06 -0.27
N LEU A 21 7.63 -3.54 -1.35
CA LEU A 21 8.27 -3.62 -2.66
C LEU A 21 8.51 -2.23 -3.28
N TRP A 22 7.57 -1.30 -3.16
CA TRP A 22 7.79 0.08 -3.64
C TRP A 22 8.91 0.82 -2.89
N ASP A 23 9.19 0.41 -1.67
CA ASP A 23 10.27 0.93 -0.84
C ASP A 23 11.57 0.09 -0.93
N SER A 24 11.67 -0.88 -1.86
CA SER A 24 12.90 -1.65 -2.09
C SER A 24 14.07 -0.82 -2.61
N TRP A 25 13.81 0.35 -3.18
CA TRP A 25 14.82 1.29 -3.66
C TRP A 25 14.76 2.57 -2.85
N GLU A 26 15.89 3.02 -2.30
CA GLU A 26 15.95 4.36 -1.69
C GLU A 26 15.85 5.45 -2.75
N ASP A 27 15.56 6.67 -2.28
CA ASP A 27 15.67 7.85 -3.11
C ASP A 27 17.12 8.02 -3.62
N ASP A 28 17.22 8.45 -4.87
CA ASP A 28 18.50 8.65 -5.57
C ASP A 28 19.38 7.39 -5.68
N ALA A 29 18.80 6.19 -5.64
CA ALA A 29 19.55 4.94 -5.84
C ALA A 29 20.20 4.85 -7.23
N PHE A 30 19.59 5.44 -8.26
CA PHE A 30 20.07 5.38 -9.64
C PHE A 30 20.97 6.58 -9.99
N ILE A 31 22.26 6.46 -9.71
CA ILE A 31 23.29 7.48 -9.98
C ILE A 31 23.50 7.71 -11.49
N ARG A 32 23.53 6.62 -12.28
CA ARG A 32 23.68 6.63 -13.76
C ARG A 32 24.90 7.41 -14.26
N ASP A 33 26.03 7.28 -13.57
CA ASP A 33 27.27 7.95 -13.96
C ASP A 33 28.02 7.14 -15.03
N LYS A 34 28.18 7.73 -16.21
CA LYS A 34 28.88 7.13 -17.35
C LYS A 34 30.40 7.14 -17.20
N GLN A 35 30.97 8.10 -16.46
CA GLN A 35 32.41 8.23 -16.30
C GLN A 35 32.95 7.17 -15.33
N SER A 36 32.29 6.98 -14.19
CA SER A 36 32.63 5.93 -13.22
C SER A 36 32.06 4.55 -13.58
N GLY A 37 31.04 4.48 -14.45
CA GLY A 37 30.34 3.23 -14.79
C GLY A 37 29.32 2.77 -13.73
N VAL A 38 29.06 3.59 -12.71
CA VAL A 38 28.13 3.27 -11.63
C VAL A 38 26.68 3.58 -12.05
N PHE A 39 25.88 2.54 -12.28
CA PHE A 39 24.48 2.70 -12.66
C PHE A 39 23.57 2.98 -11.45
N PHE A 40 23.79 2.28 -10.34
CA PHE A 40 23.06 2.45 -9.09
C PHE A 40 23.95 2.15 -7.89
N ASP A 41 23.53 2.61 -6.70
CA ASP A 41 24.17 2.28 -5.43
C ASP A 41 23.59 0.97 -4.86
N PRO A 42 24.38 -0.13 -4.75
CA PRO A 42 23.91 -1.38 -4.19
C PRO A 42 23.48 -1.29 -2.72
N GLY A 43 24.03 -0.32 -1.96
CA GLY A 43 23.64 -0.08 -0.58
C GLY A 43 22.24 0.52 -0.43
N LYS A 44 21.64 0.97 -1.54
CA LYS A 44 20.31 1.57 -1.62
C LYS A 44 19.24 0.63 -2.20
N LEU A 45 19.57 -0.66 -2.33
CA LEU A 45 18.67 -1.71 -2.79
C LEU A 45 18.42 -2.72 -1.67
N HIS A 46 17.17 -2.78 -1.22
CA HIS A 46 16.76 -3.55 -0.05
C HIS A 46 15.77 -4.65 -0.43
N PRO A 47 16.09 -5.93 -0.19
CA PRO A 47 15.10 -7.00 -0.30
C PRO A 47 14.01 -6.86 0.78
N LEU A 48 12.80 -7.30 0.46
CA LEU A 48 11.64 -7.20 1.34
C LEU A 48 11.62 -8.29 2.43
N HIS A 49 11.97 -9.52 2.08
CA HIS A 49 11.93 -10.70 2.96
C HIS A 49 10.61 -10.93 3.71
N HIS A 50 9.46 -10.62 3.09
CA HIS A 50 8.14 -10.84 3.68
C HIS A 50 7.81 -12.33 3.76
N GLN A 51 7.36 -12.77 4.93
CA GLN A 51 6.83 -14.11 5.21
C GLN A 51 5.57 -13.96 6.05
N GLY A 52 4.41 -14.01 5.41
CA GLY A 52 3.10 -13.84 6.06
C GLY A 52 2.20 -15.07 5.94
N GLU A 53 0.93 -14.90 6.30
CA GLU A 53 -0.06 -15.97 6.24
C GLU A 53 -0.41 -16.33 4.79
N PHE A 54 -0.42 -15.32 3.90
CA PHE A 54 -0.87 -15.47 2.51
C PHE A 54 0.25 -15.34 1.49
N PHE A 55 1.34 -14.63 1.79
CA PHE A 55 2.42 -14.34 0.84
C PHE A 55 3.81 -14.63 1.43
N SER A 56 4.70 -15.11 0.55
CA SER A 56 6.13 -15.29 0.81
C SER A 56 6.89 -14.60 -0.32
N VAL A 57 7.54 -13.47 -0.03
CA VAL A 57 8.13 -12.58 -1.05
C VAL A 57 9.50 -12.11 -0.59
N GLN A 58 10.54 -12.54 -1.29
CA GLN A 58 11.91 -12.12 -1.01
C GLN A 58 12.18 -10.65 -1.37
N GLY A 59 11.61 -10.15 -2.48
CA GLY A 59 12.04 -8.88 -3.07
C GLY A 59 13.51 -8.92 -3.56
N PRO A 60 14.10 -7.78 -3.97
CA PRO A 60 13.49 -6.45 -4.09
C PRO A 60 12.54 -6.33 -5.29
N LEU A 61 11.87 -5.19 -5.43
CA LEU A 61 11.19 -4.82 -6.67
C LEU A 61 12.20 -4.65 -7.82
N ASN A 62 11.96 -5.31 -8.95
CA ASN A 62 12.88 -5.34 -10.10
C ASN A 62 12.85 -4.07 -10.98
N ILE A 63 12.05 -3.07 -10.61
CA ILE A 63 11.96 -1.77 -11.28
C ILE A 63 12.26 -0.65 -10.29
N GLY A 64 12.85 0.44 -10.78
CA GLY A 64 13.16 1.60 -9.95
C GLY A 64 11.90 2.29 -9.42
N ARG A 65 12.04 2.92 -8.25
CA ARG A 65 10.99 3.70 -7.60
C ARG A 65 10.51 4.85 -8.49
N SER A 66 9.20 5.07 -8.53
CA SER A 66 8.62 6.23 -9.21
C SER A 66 8.86 7.51 -8.39
N LYS A 67 8.75 8.70 -9.00
CA LYS A 67 8.84 9.97 -8.28
C LYS A 67 7.80 10.14 -7.16
N GLN A 68 6.67 9.42 -7.21
CA GLN A 68 5.64 9.47 -6.17
C GLN A 68 5.96 8.55 -4.98
N GLY A 69 7.01 7.73 -5.07
CA GLY A 69 7.29 6.66 -4.12
C GLY A 69 6.35 5.47 -4.29
N ARG A 70 5.05 5.70 -4.11
CA ARG A 70 3.96 4.72 -4.28
C ARG A 70 2.74 5.33 -4.99
N PRO A 71 1.88 4.54 -5.64
CA PRO A 71 0.59 5.02 -6.12
C PRO A 71 -0.35 5.39 -4.97
N ILE A 72 -1.33 6.25 -5.27
CA ILE A 72 -2.44 6.56 -4.36
C ILE A 72 -3.32 5.33 -4.17
N ILE A 73 -3.62 4.98 -2.93
CA ILE A 73 -4.48 3.86 -2.56
C ILE A 73 -5.91 4.38 -2.36
N ILE A 74 -6.81 3.97 -3.25
CA ILE A 74 -8.24 4.25 -3.16
C ILE A 74 -8.97 2.99 -2.69
N GLN A 75 -9.82 3.12 -1.68
CA GLN A 75 -10.65 2.03 -1.17
C GLN A 75 -12.14 2.41 -1.27
N ALA A 76 -13.00 1.45 -1.64
CA ALA A 76 -14.43 1.68 -1.86
C ALA A 76 -15.37 0.71 -1.09
N GLY A 77 -14.84 -0.05 -0.15
CA GLY A 77 -15.59 -1.03 0.64
C GLY A 77 -16.25 -0.39 1.87
N SER A 78 -17.57 -0.46 1.95
CA SER A 78 -18.37 0.14 3.03
C SER A 78 -18.72 -0.83 4.18
N SER A 79 -18.29 -2.10 4.11
CA SER A 79 -18.45 -3.06 5.22
C SER A 79 -17.53 -2.73 6.41
N GLU A 80 -17.75 -3.33 7.57
CA GLU A 80 -16.90 -3.11 8.76
C GLU A 80 -15.42 -3.38 8.48
N ASP A 81 -15.09 -4.54 7.90
CA ASP A 81 -13.72 -4.87 7.48
C ASP A 81 -13.19 -3.89 6.43
N GLY A 82 -14.06 -3.42 5.52
CA GLY A 82 -13.73 -2.45 4.50
C GLY A 82 -13.37 -1.09 5.07
N LYS A 83 -14.17 -0.57 5.99
CA LYS A 83 -13.92 0.69 6.69
C LYS A 83 -12.66 0.61 7.56
N ASN A 84 -12.43 -0.53 8.21
CA ASN A 84 -11.18 -0.77 8.96
C ASN A 84 -9.95 -0.75 8.04
N LEU A 85 -10.00 -1.44 6.90
CA LEU A 85 -8.90 -1.43 5.94
C LEU A 85 -8.69 -0.03 5.34
N ALA A 86 -9.78 0.66 5.00
CA ALA A 86 -9.73 2.02 4.46
C ALA A 86 -9.09 3.00 5.44
N ALA A 87 -9.52 2.98 6.71
CA ALA A 87 -9.00 3.84 7.75
C ALA A 87 -7.49 3.63 7.99
N LYS A 88 -7.00 2.40 7.81
CA LYS A 88 -5.60 2.06 7.99
C LYS A 88 -4.73 2.34 6.76
N GLU A 89 -5.20 2.02 5.56
CA GLU A 89 -4.34 1.89 4.40
C GLU A 89 -4.63 2.85 3.25
N ALA A 90 -5.82 3.45 3.20
CA ALA A 90 -6.27 4.24 2.06
C ALA A 90 -5.84 5.71 2.18
N ASP A 91 -5.35 6.26 1.07
CA ASP A 91 -5.11 7.70 0.94
C ASP A 91 -6.43 8.44 0.59
N ALA A 92 -7.38 7.74 -0.04
CA ALA A 92 -8.73 8.25 -0.33
C ALA A 92 -9.81 7.15 -0.24
N VAL A 93 -11.02 7.53 0.18
CA VAL A 93 -12.17 6.62 0.27
C VAL A 93 -13.24 7.06 -0.72
N PHE A 94 -13.62 6.18 -1.63
CA PHE A 94 -14.75 6.38 -2.53
C PHE A 94 -16.00 5.76 -1.91
N THR A 95 -17.01 6.59 -1.62
CA THR A 95 -18.24 6.18 -0.92
C THR A 95 -19.47 6.76 -1.62
N GLY A 96 -20.63 6.13 -1.44
CA GLY A 96 -21.86 6.43 -2.17
C GLY A 96 -23.07 6.57 -1.27
N GLN A 97 -22.98 7.39 -0.22
CA GLN A 97 -24.12 7.66 0.68
C GLN A 97 -25.17 8.52 -0.01
N ALA A 98 -26.46 8.22 0.19
CA ALA A 98 -27.56 8.86 -0.52
C ALA A 98 -27.93 10.24 0.04
N THR A 99 -27.67 10.46 1.33
CA THR A 99 -27.97 11.71 2.03
C THR A 99 -26.73 12.32 2.69
N LEU A 100 -26.77 13.62 2.96
CA LEU A 100 -25.71 14.31 3.70
C LEU A 100 -25.51 13.72 5.10
N ALA A 101 -26.61 13.37 5.79
CA ALA A 101 -26.55 12.81 7.14
C ALA A 101 -25.82 11.45 7.15
N GLU A 102 -26.12 10.56 6.19
CA GLU A 102 -25.42 9.29 6.03
C GLU A 102 -23.95 9.49 5.66
N ALA A 103 -23.65 10.45 4.77
CA ALA A 103 -22.28 10.80 4.40
C ALA A 103 -21.45 11.28 5.59
N GLN A 104 -22.03 12.14 6.44
CA GLN A 104 -21.39 12.63 7.66
C GLN A 104 -21.16 11.50 8.67
N ALA A 105 -22.15 10.61 8.86
CA ALA A 105 -22.01 9.46 9.75
C ALA A 105 -20.90 8.51 9.28
N PHE A 106 -20.86 8.19 7.97
CA PHE A 106 -19.80 7.37 7.38
C PHE A 106 -18.41 8.01 7.54
N TYR A 107 -18.31 9.32 7.27
CA TYR A 107 -17.06 10.06 7.43
C TYR A 107 -16.54 9.99 8.87
N LEU A 108 -17.40 10.27 9.86
CA LEU A 108 -17.03 10.24 11.27
C LEU A 108 -16.60 8.84 11.71
N ASP A 109 -17.31 7.80 11.25
CA ASP A 109 -16.98 6.41 11.55
C ASP A 109 -15.60 6.02 10.99
N VAL A 110 -15.34 6.23 9.70
CA VAL A 110 -14.03 5.96 9.10
C VAL A 110 -12.93 6.77 9.77
N LYS A 111 -13.19 8.05 10.07
CA LYS A 111 -12.20 8.90 10.76
C LYS A 111 -11.91 8.46 12.18
N SER A 112 -12.90 7.95 12.92
CA SER A 112 -12.69 7.43 14.28
C SER A 112 -11.81 6.17 14.33
N ARG A 113 -11.73 5.43 13.22
CA ARG A 113 -10.90 4.22 13.07
C ARG A 113 -9.47 4.54 12.65
N ALA A 114 -9.25 5.69 12.01
CA ALA A 114 -7.92 6.17 11.63
C ALA A 114 -7.26 6.77 12.89
N SER A 115 -6.24 6.10 13.41
CA SER A 115 -5.45 6.56 14.56
C SER A 115 -4.13 7.16 14.10
#